data_AF-K5BCT4-F1
#
_entry.id   AF-K5BCT4-F1
#
_cell.length_a   1.000
_cell.length_b   1.000
_cell.length_c   1.000
_cell.angle_alpha   90.00
_cell.angle_beta   90.00
_cell.angle_gamma   90.00
#
_symmetry.space_group_name_H-M   'P 1'
#
loop_
_entity.id
_entity.type
_entity.pdbx_description
1 polymer ?
#
loop_
_entity_poly.entity_id
_entity_poly.type
_entity_poly.pdbx_seq_one_letter_code
_entity_poly.pdbx_strand_id
1 'polypeptide(L)'
;MASRPVTDPFALEPGGTNAIGRMLAVLGDEWSLLIIRESLLGATKYSDFSRLPISHAVLTARLRSLVRDGLLVQQVYQQQPLRAGYLPSAECRRLWTVLLSIWHWERTWVDRADELPLMRHRDCGEEFAPMLCCAQCQAPTEALDIDARWGPSGGWARSVPRATTRRRLRSDDQPGMFPQTMAVFGNRWSAAILGAAFLGTRRFSDFQSRLSAPAPLIAERLKVFCDIGILQAAAHPKRSDWSEYHLTPKGLAFYPVVATAIGWAHTTYHGDEGPALVQTHRRCGAEFSPLLVCDQCRKPLTGTAVEIVPPRGEAVARRG
;
A
#
# COMPACT_ATOMS: atom_id res chain seq x y z
N MET A 1 -12.69 -34.98 -17.02
CA MET A 1 -12.59 -33.52 -16.79
C MET A 1 -11.14 -33.21 -16.50
N ALA A 2 -10.41 -32.71 -17.50
CA ALA A 2 -9.03 -32.29 -17.30
C ALA A 2 -9.01 -31.10 -16.33
N SER A 3 -8.32 -31.26 -15.21
CA SER A 3 -8.00 -30.18 -14.28
C SER A 3 -7.24 -29.10 -15.05
N ARG A 4 -7.83 -27.90 -15.17
CA ARG A 4 -7.05 -26.71 -15.57
C ARG A 4 -5.83 -26.66 -14.65
N PRO A 5 -4.60 -26.54 -15.16
CA PRO A 5 -3.46 -26.31 -14.29
C PRO A 5 -3.79 -25.09 -13.44
N VAL A 6 -3.66 -25.23 -12.12
CA VAL A 6 -3.72 -24.09 -11.20
C VAL A 6 -2.52 -23.24 -11.55
N THR A 7 -2.71 -22.26 -12.42
CA THR A 7 -1.70 -21.24 -12.70
C THR A 7 -1.46 -20.52 -11.39
N ASP A 8 -0.23 -20.59 -10.90
CA ASP A 8 0.21 -19.86 -9.73
C ASP A 8 -0.17 -18.38 -9.90
N PRO A 9 -1.07 -17.82 -9.06
CA PRO A 9 -1.55 -16.45 -9.22
C PRO A 9 -0.44 -15.41 -9.00
N PHE A 10 0.70 -15.82 -8.44
CA PHE A 10 1.83 -14.98 -8.12
C PHE A 10 2.99 -15.07 -9.12
N ALA A 11 2.92 -16.00 -10.09
CA ALA A 11 3.88 -16.06 -11.18
C ALA A 11 3.75 -14.82 -12.10
N LEU A 12 4.89 -14.30 -12.54
CA LEU A 12 5.00 -13.18 -13.47
C LEU A 12 5.46 -13.66 -14.85
N GLU A 13 4.73 -13.25 -15.87
CA GLU A 13 5.12 -13.49 -17.26
C GLU A 13 6.32 -12.61 -17.66
N PRO A 14 7.35 -13.16 -18.32
CA PRO A 14 8.48 -12.40 -18.85
C PRO A 14 8.04 -11.24 -19.75
N GLY A 15 8.66 -10.07 -19.60
CA GLY A 15 8.30 -8.85 -20.34
C GLY A 15 6.93 -8.24 -19.99
N GLY A 16 6.14 -8.90 -19.13
CA GLY A 16 4.80 -8.47 -18.74
C GLY A 16 4.77 -7.43 -17.61
N THR A 17 3.63 -7.30 -16.93
CA THR A 17 3.49 -6.45 -15.73
C THR A 17 4.39 -7.00 -14.62
N ASN A 18 5.26 -6.16 -14.05
CA ASN A 18 6.18 -6.57 -12.99
C ASN A 18 5.53 -6.58 -11.60
N ALA A 19 6.27 -7.02 -10.57
CA ALA A 19 5.80 -7.12 -9.20
C ALA A 19 5.17 -5.82 -8.67
N ILE A 20 5.79 -4.66 -8.97
CA ILE A 20 5.26 -3.35 -8.58
C ILE A 20 3.92 -3.07 -9.28
N GLY A 21 3.79 -3.38 -10.57
CA GLY A 21 2.53 -3.20 -11.28
C GLY A 21 1.40 -4.08 -10.74
N ARG A 22 1.69 -5.34 -10.38
CA ARG A 22 0.73 -6.23 -9.72
C ARG A 22 0.34 -5.72 -8.33
N MET A 23 1.31 -5.24 -7.56
CA MET A 23 1.08 -4.60 -6.27
C MET A 23 0.18 -3.37 -6.37
N LEU A 24 0.44 -2.47 -7.32
CA LEU A 24 -0.39 -1.28 -7.52
C LEU A 24 -1.82 -1.63 -7.97
N ALA A 25 -2.01 -2.72 -8.71
CA ALA A 25 -3.35 -3.19 -9.07
C ALA A 25 -4.16 -3.66 -7.86
N VAL A 26 -3.51 -4.24 -6.85
CA VAL A 26 -4.15 -4.69 -5.60
C VAL A 26 -4.36 -3.52 -4.64
N LEU A 27 -3.29 -2.80 -4.32
CA LEU A 27 -3.27 -1.81 -3.25
C LEU A 27 -3.78 -0.43 -3.68
N GLY A 28 -3.80 -0.14 -4.99
CA GLY A 28 -4.37 1.09 -5.54
C GLY A 28 -5.91 1.07 -5.59
N ASP A 29 -6.55 -0.07 -5.37
CA ASP A 29 -8.00 -0.18 -5.29
C ASP A 29 -8.47 -0.12 -3.84
N GLU A 30 -9.25 0.93 -3.52
CA GLU A 30 -9.70 1.23 -2.16
C GLU A 30 -10.54 0.10 -1.56
N TRP A 31 -11.44 -0.47 -2.37
CA TRP A 31 -12.30 -1.55 -1.93
C TRP A 31 -11.52 -2.83 -1.68
N SER A 32 -10.56 -3.17 -2.54
CA SER A 32 -9.64 -4.30 -2.29
C SER A 32 -8.90 -4.11 -0.96
N LEU A 33 -8.34 -2.91 -0.72
CA LEU A 33 -7.61 -2.62 0.51
C LEU A 33 -8.49 -2.73 1.76
N LEU A 34 -9.72 -2.20 1.71
CA LEU A 34 -10.68 -2.31 2.82
C LEU A 34 -11.12 -3.77 3.05
N ILE A 35 -11.40 -4.54 1.99
CA ILE A 35 -11.75 -5.96 2.12
C ILE A 35 -10.59 -6.77 2.72
N ILE A 36 -9.35 -6.51 2.28
CA ILE A 36 -8.15 -7.13 2.85
C ILE A 36 -8.05 -6.80 4.33
N ARG A 37 -8.20 -5.52 4.71
CA ARG A 37 -8.21 -5.12 6.11
C ARG A 37 -9.25 -5.90 6.92
N GLU A 38 -10.51 -5.87 6.51
CA GLU A 38 -11.58 -6.58 7.24
C GLU A 38 -11.28 -8.08 7.35
N SER A 39 -10.71 -8.69 6.30
CA SER A 39 -10.32 -10.10 6.32
C SER A 39 -9.23 -10.37 7.36
N LEU A 40 -8.23 -9.49 7.47
CA LEU A 40 -7.18 -9.59 8.49
C LEU A 40 -7.69 -9.30 9.91
N LEU A 41 -8.79 -8.55 10.05
CA LEU A 41 -9.51 -8.34 11.31
C LEU A 41 -10.45 -9.52 11.66
N GLY A 42 -10.55 -10.53 10.81
CA GLY A 42 -11.32 -11.75 11.07
C GLY A 42 -12.67 -11.82 10.35
N ALA A 43 -13.00 -10.89 9.45
CA ALA A 43 -14.14 -11.03 8.56
C ALA A 43 -13.93 -12.23 7.63
N THR A 44 -14.89 -13.16 7.63
CA THR A 44 -14.79 -14.40 6.83
C THR A 44 -16.02 -14.65 5.99
N LYS A 45 -17.18 -14.10 6.34
CA LYS A 45 -18.43 -14.31 5.61
C LYS A 45 -18.74 -13.11 4.74
N TYR A 46 -19.47 -13.34 3.65
CA TYR A 46 -19.97 -12.26 2.80
C TYR A 46 -20.71 -11.16 3.60
N SER A 47 -21.52 -11.58 4.58
CA SER A 47 -22.26 -10.69 5.49
C SER A 47 -21.37 -9.80 6.37
N ASP A 48 -20.13 -10.19 6.61
CA ASP A 48 -19.18 -9.39 7.39
C ASP A 48 -18.67 -8.24 6.52
N PHE A 49 -18.30 -8.55 5.26
CA PHE A 49 -17.83 -7.55 4.30
C PHE A 49 -18.93 -6.62 3.78
N SER A 50 -20.18 -7.07 3.73
CA SER A 50 -21.32 -6.24 3.30
C SER A 50 -21.67 -5.12 4.28
N ARG A 51 -20.99 -5.05 5.43
CA ARG A 51 -21.06 -3.89 6.36
C ARG A 51 -20.27 -2.69 5.86
N LEU A 52 -19.33 -2.89 4.94
CA LEU A 52 -18.66 -1.80 4.24
C LEU A 52 -19.69 -1.02 3.39
N PRO A 53 -19.53 0.30 3.20
CA PRO A 53 -20.42 1.12 2.37
C PRO A 53 -20.17 0.91 0.86
N ILE A 54 -20.21 -0.35 0.43
CA ILE A 54 -19.90 -0.82 -0.93
C ILE A 54 -21.12 -1.56 -1.49
N SER A 55 -21.42 -1.36 -2.77
CA SER A 55 -22.54 -2.08 -3.40
C SER A 55 -22.25 -3.58 -3.51
N HIS A 56 -23.30 -4.40 -3.42
CA HIS A 56 -23.20 -5.86 -3.54
C HIS A 56 -22.49 -6.31 -4.83
N ALA A 57 -22.74 -5.62 -5.95
CA ALA A 57 -22.11 -5.91 -7.23
C ALA A 57 -20.59 -5.67 -7.20
N VAL A 58 -20.16 -4.54 -6.63
CA VAL A 58 -18.73 -4.20 -6.51
C VAL A 58 -18.05 -5.14 -5.50
N LEU A 59 -18.67 -5.41 -4.36
CA LEU A 59 -18.16 -6.34 -3.35
C LEU A 59 -17.94 -7.75 -3.93
N THR A 60 -18.94 -8.27 -4.65
CA THR A 60 -18.85 -9.59 -5.30
C THR A 60 -17.72 -9.63 -6.32
N ALA A 61 -17.58 -8.58 -7.13
CA ALA A 61 -16.52 -8.49 -8.11
C ALA A 61 -15.12 -8.42 -7.46
N ARG A 62 -14.98 -7.69 -6.35
CA ARG A 62 -13.72 -7.55 -5.61
C ARG A 62 -13.33 -8.82 -4.88
N LEU A 63 -14.25 -9.47 -4.16
CA LEU A 63 -14.00 -10.78 -3.54
C LEU A 63 -13.55 -11.80 -4.57
N ARG A 64 -14.20 -11.85 -5.75
CA ARG A 64 -13.78 -12.73 -6.85
C ARG A 64 -12.38 -12.40 -7.36
N SER A 65 -12.05 -11.11 -7.50
CA SER A 65 -10.70 -10.67 -7.89
C SER A 65 -9.67 -11.14 -6.87
N LEU A 66 -9.88 -10.86 -5.58
CA LEU A 66 -8.96 -11.23 -4.52
C LEU A 66 -8.77 -12.75 -4.41
N VAL A 67 -9.81 -13.55 -4.68
CA VAL A 67 -9.69 -15.01 -4.77
C VAL A 67 -8.87 -15.45 -5.98
N ARG A 68 -9.16 -14.90 -7.16
CA ARG A 68 -8.40 -15.19 -8.39
C ARG A 68 -6.94 -14.78 -8.24
N ASP A 69 -6.68 -13.66 -7.56
CA ASP A 69 -5.35 -13.10 -7.38
C ASP A 69 -4.60 -13.76 -6.19
N GLY A 70 -5.14 -14.83 -5.60
CA GLY A 70 -4.50 -15.66 -4.57
C GLY A 70 -4.50 -15.07 -3.16
N LEU A 71 -5.13 -13.90 -2.95
CA LEU A 71 -5.13 -13.19 -1.66
C LEU A 71 -6.22 -13.72 -0.72
N LEU A 72 -7.33 -14.21 -1.25
CA LEU A 72 -8.37 -14.86 -0.48
C LEU A 72 -8.56 -16.29 -0.95
N VAL A 73 -8.83 -17.20 -0.02
CA VAL A 73 -9.20 -18.58 -0.32
C VAL A 73 -10.70 -18.73 -0.05
N GLN A 74 -11.45 -19.16 -1.06
CA GLN A 74 -12.85 -19.49 -0.88
C GLN A 74 -12.97 -20.89 -0.28
N GLN A 75 -13.49 -20.99 0.94
CA GLN A 75 -13.69 -22.26 1.64
C GLN A 75 -15.18 -22.53 1.82
N VAL A 76 -15.69 -23.58 1.17
CA VAL A 76 -17.05 -24.07 1.39
C VAL A 76 -17.07 -24.90 2.67
N TYR A 77 -17.87 -24.49 3.65
CA TYR A 77 -18.01 -25.20 4.93
C TYR A 77 -19.41 -25.82 5.12
N GLN A 78 -20.35 -25.50 4.25
CA GLN A 78 -21.68 -26.11 4.23
C GLN A 78 -22.14 -26.23 2.77
N GLN A 79 -22.63 -27.39 2.36
CA GLN A 79 -23.08 -27.62 0.98
C GLN A 79 -24.59 -27.40 0.77
N GLN A 80 -25.40 -27.48 1.84
CA GLN A 80 -26.86 -27.33 1.77
C GLN A 80 -27.40 -26.56 2.99
N PRO A 81 -27.83 -25.29 2.83
CA PRO A 81 -27.50 -24.40 1.70
C PRO A 81 -26.00 -24.17 1.55
N LEU A 82 -25.52 -23.86 0.34
CA LEU A 82 -24.12 -23.57 0.06
C LEU A 82 -23.67 -22.35 0.88
N ARG A 83 -22.76 -22.54 1.84
CA ARG A 83 -22.09 -21.47 2.57
C ARG A 83 -20.59 -21.55 2.36
N ALA A 84 -20.05 -20.48 1.79
CA ALA A 84 -18.63 -20.28 1.60
C ALA A 84 -18.15 -19.09 2.44
N GLY A 85 -16.97 -19.25 3.03
CA GLY A 85 -16.21 -18.16 3.62
C GLY A 85 -15.04 -17.75 2.72
N TYR A 86 -14.49 -16.58 2.98
CA TYR A 86 -13.29 -16.03 2.37
C TYR A 86 -12.23 -15.90 3.46
N LEU A 87 -11.18 -16.71 3.38
CA LEU A 87 -10.08 -16.70 4.35
C LEU A 87 -8.84 -16.02 3.76
N PRO A 88 -8.08 -15.25 4.55
CA PRO A 88 -6.85 -14.64 4.05
C PRO A 88 -5.76 -15.71 3.84
N SER A 89 -5.17 -15.71 2.65
CA SER A 89 -3.98 -16.52 2.33
C SER A 89 -2.75 -16.06 3.12
N ALA A 90 -1.64 -16.79 3.02
CA ALA A 90 -0.38 -16.37 3.64
C ALA A 90 0.11 -15.03 3.09
N GLU A 91 -0.03 -14.82 1.78
CA GLU A 91 0.39 -13.62 1.07
C GLU A 91 -0.49 -12.43 1.44
N CYS A 92 -1.80 -12.65 1.62
CA CYS A 92 -2.70 -11.62 2.14
C CYS A 92 -2.37 -11.26 3.59
N ARG A 93 -2.08 -12.25 4.44
CA ARG A 93 -1.64 -11.98 5.82
C ARG A 93 -0.40 -11.10 5.88
N ARG A 94 0.55 -11.25 4.94
CA ARG A 94 1.75 -10.40 4.86
C ARG A 94 1.45 -8.92 4.57
N LEU A 95 0.29 -8.56 4.00
CA LEU A 95 -0.10 -7.17 3.77
C LEU A 95 -0.38 -6.38 5.06
N TRP A 96 -0.42 -7.04 6.21
CA TRP A 96 -0.61 -6.39 7.49
C TRP A 96 0.43 -5.28 7.77
N THR A 97 1.69 -5.44 7.30
CA THR A 97 2.74 -4.41 7.45
C THR A 97 2.41 -3.13 6.68
N VAL A 98 1.83 -3.27 5.49
CA VAL A 98 1.39 -2.14 4.67
C VAL A 98 0.26 -1.41 5.37
N LEU A 99 -0.74 -2.14 5.87
CA LEU A 99 -1.88 -1.55 6.59
C LEU A 99 -1.44 -0.88 7.90
N LEU A 100 -0.49 -1.46 8.63
CA LEU A 100 0.06 -0.86 9.84
C LEU A 100 0.83 0.44 9.53
N SER A 101 1.59 0.46 8.44
CA SER A 101 2.29 1.67 7.96
C SER A 101 1.31 2.77 7.55
N ILE A 102 0.23 2.40 6.84
CA ILE A 102 -0.85 3.31 6.44
C ILE A 102 -1.52 3.91 7.67
N TRP A 103 -1.90 3.07 8.63
CA TRP A 103 -2.51 3.51 9.89
C TRP A 103 -1.61 4.52 10.61
N HIS A 104 -0.32 4.21 10.77
CA HIS A 104 0.60 5.08 11.49
C HIS A 104 0.76 6.43 10.78
N TRP A 105 0.90 6.41 9.45
CA TRP A 105 1.04 7.64 8.68
C TRP A 105 -0.23 8.50 8.73
N GLU A 106 -1.40 7.92 8.51
CA GLU A 106 -2.69 8.64 8.61
C GLU A 106 -2.88 9.23 10.00
N ARG A 107 -2.63 8.45 11.05
CA ARG A 107 -2.75 8.91 12.44
C ARG A 107 -1.80 10.08 12.76
N THR A 108 -0.62 10.10 12.17
CA THR A 108 0.42 11.08 12.52
C THR A 108 0.34 12.37 11.69
N TRP A 109 -0.06 12.25 10.42
CA TRP A 109 0.06 13.34 9.43
C TRP A 109 -1.28 13.83 8.83
N VAL A 110 -2.38 13.22 9.23
CA VAL A 110 -3.73 13.59 8.81
C VAL A 110 -4.52 14.01 10.04
N ASP A 111 -5.26 15.11 9.92
CA ASP A 111 -6.05 15.70 11.00
C ASP A 111 -7.30 14.88 11.32
N ARG A 112 -7.06 13.65 11.81
CA ARG A 112 -8.07 12.66 12.21
C ARG A 112 -7.51 11.62 13.18
N ALA A 113 -6.44 11.97 13.90
CA ALA A 113 -5.75 11.07 14.81
C ALA A 113 -6.69 10.45 15.85
N ASP A 114 -7.71 11.21 16.27
CA ASP A 114 -8.69 10.78 17.28
C ASP A 114 -9.75 9.81 16.74
N GLU A 115 -9.89 9.69 15.41
CA GLU A 115 -10.83 8.75 14.76
C GLU A 115 -10.21 7.37 14.57
N LEU A 116 -8.89 7.29 14.54
CA LEU A 116 -8.17 6.04 14.32
C LEU A 116 -7.90 5.33 15.65
N PRO A 117 -7.95 4.00 15.69
CA PRO A 117 -7.62 3.26 16.91
C PRO A 117 -6.14 3.46 17.29
N LEU A 118 -5.83 3.12 18.54
CA LEU A 118 -4.46 2.95 19.02
C LEU A 118 -4.01 1.51 18.76
N MET A 119 -2.70 1.30 18.66
CA MET A 119 -2.11 -0.03 18.53
C MET A 119 -1.28 -0.33 19.78
N ARG A 120 -1.58 -1.45 20.42
CA ARG A 120 -0.82 -1.95 21.57
C ARG A 120 -0.06 -3.20 21.16
N HIS A 121 1.21 -3.27 21.54
CA HIS A 121 2.04 -4.43 21.26
C HIS A 121 1.84 -5.47 22.36
N ARG A 122 1.41 -6.68 22.01
CA ARG A 122 1.08 -7.73 22.97
C ARG A 122 2.28 -8.18 23.80
N ASP A 123 3.49 -8.15 23.24
CA ASP A 123 4.68 -8.65 23.93
C ASP A 123 5.19 -7.71 25.03
N CYS A 124 5.02 -6.38 24.87
CA CYS A 124 5.46 -5.40 25.87
C CYS A 124 4.32 -4.70 26.59
N GLY A 125 3.08 -4.83 26.12
CA GLY A 125 1.89 -4.21 26.72
C GLY A 125 1.72 -2.72 26.41
N GLU A 126 2.68 -2.11 25.72
CA GLU A 126 2.68 -0.67 25.46
C GLU A 126 1.98 -0.28 24.16
N GLU A 127 1.39 0.91 24.15
CA GLU A 127 1.01 1.60 22.91
C GLU A 127 2.29 1.94 22.12
N PHE A 128 2.28 1.72 20.81
CA PHE A 128 3.49 1.85 19.99
C PHE A 128 3.26 2.60 18.68
N ALA A 129 4.35 3.19 18.17
CA ALA A 129 4.47 3.59 16.78
C ALA A 129 5.40 2.58 16.04
N PRO A 130 5.02 2.08 14.85
CA PRO A 130 5.88 1.19 14.08
C PRO A 130 7.10 1.96 13.57
N MET A 131 8.29 1.46 13.87
CA MET A 131 9.54 1.99 13.34
C MET A 131 10.02 1.13 12.18
N LEU A 132 10.31 1.76 11.03
CA LEU A 132 10.95 1.09 9.91
C LEU A 132 12.44 0.89 10.18
N CYS A 133 12.90 -0.35 10.03
CA CYS A 133 14.29 -0.75 10.15
C CYS A 133 14.72 -1.57 8.93
N CYS A 134 16.03 -1.63 8.70
CA CYS A 134 16.62 -2.58 7.77
C CYS A 134 16.67 -3.98 8.40
N ALA A 135 16.10 -5.00 7.77
CA ALA A 135 16.13 -6.37 8.31
C ALA A 135 17.56 -6.93 8.47
N GLN A 136 18.53 -6.45 7.67
CA GLN A 136 19.90 -6.96 7.69
C GLN A 136 20.74 -6.44 8.87
N CYS A 137 20.63 -5.15 9.20
CA CYS A 137 21.44 -4.53 10.25
C CYS A 137 20.63 -3.97 11.43
N GLN A 138 19.31 -4.08 11.37
CA GLN A 138 18.34 -3.63 12.37
C GLN A 138 18.36 -2.12 12.68
N ALA A 139 19.17 -1.33 11.98
CA ALA A 139 19.19 0.12 12.13
C ALA A 139 17.84 0.72 11.68
N PRO A 140 17.32 1.74 12.39
CA PRO A 140 16.23 2.58 11.91
C PRO A 140 16.55 3.13 10.52
N THR A 141 15.53 3.27 9.67
CA THR A 141 15.71 3.60 8.26
C THR A 141 14.65 4.59 7.80
N GLU A 142 15.10 5.67 7.18
CA GLU A 142 14.26 6.66 6.49
C GLU A 142 14.43 6.57 4.97
N ALA A 143 13.61 7.32 4.22
CA ALA A 143 13.66 7.34 2.76
C ALA A 143 15.06 7.67 2.20
N LEU A 144 15.77 8.59 2.85
CA LEU A 144 17.09 9.08 2.40
C LEU A 144 18.21 8.07 2.63
N ASP A 145 18.02 7.12 3.55
CA ASP A 145 18.97 6.04 3.84
C ASP A 145 18.97 4.95 2.78
N ILE A 146 18.03 4.99 1.82
CA ILE A 146 17.87 3.98 0.79
C ILE A 146 18.36 4.51 -0.56
N ASP A 147 19.20 3.70 -1.21
CA ASP A 147 19.53 3.87 -2.62
C ASP A 147 18.66 2.91 -3.44
N ALA A 148 17.77 3.48 -4.27
CA ALA A 148 16.82 2.71 -5.05
C ALA A 148 17.09 2.89 -6.55
N ARG A 149 17.23 1.77 -7.26
CA ARG A 149 17.41 1.74 -8.72
C ARG A 149 16.52 0.69 -9.34
N TRP A 150 16.18 0.86 -10.61
CA TRP A 150 15.49 -0.17 -11.36
C TRP A 150 16.31 -1.47 -11.38
N GLY A 151 15.64 -2.58 -11.09
CA GLY A 151 16.19 -3.91 -11.30
C GLY A 151 15.94 -4.39 -12.74
N PRO A 152 16.30 -5.63 -13.07
CA PRO A 152 16.24 -6.11 -14.45
C PRO A 152 14.80 -6.22 -14.99
N SER A 153 13.82 -6.48 -14.13
CA SER A 153 12.39 -6.44 -14.50
C SER A 153 11.73 -5.05 -14.33
N GLY A 154 12.53 -4.05 -13.96
CA GLY A 154 12.10 -2.70 -13.62
C GLY A 154 11.66 -1.86 -14.82
N GLY A 155 11.07 -0.69 -14.51
CA GLY A 155 10.72 0.33 -15.48
C GLY A 155 9.26 0.77 -15.41
N TRP A 156 9.04 2.06 -15.67
CA TRP A 156 7.72 2.71 -15.55
C TRP A 156 6.64 2.04 -16.40
N ALA A 157 6.96 1.65 -17.65
CA ALA A 157 6.00 1.02 -18.55
C ALA A 157 5.47 -0.33 -18.03
N ARG A 158 6.27 -1.06 -17.23
CA ARG A 158 5.91 -2.36 -16.65
C ARG A 158 5.21 -2.23 -15.29
N SER A 159 5.52 -1.18 -14.54
CA SER A 159 4.89 -0.89 -13.24
C SER A 159 3.58 -0.11 -13.36
N VAL A 160 3.40 0.63 -14.46
CA VAL A 160 2.18 1.39 -14.76
C VAL A 160 1.71 1.06 -16.18
N PRO A 161 1.28 -0.19 -16.45
CA PRO A 161 0.98 -0.63 -17.81
C PRO A 161 -0.17 0.19 -18.44
N ARG A 162 -0.09 0.36 -19.77
CA ARG A 162 -0.96 1.21 -20.61
C ARG A 162 -2.45 0.83 -20.65
N ALA A 163 -2.90 -0.17 -19.89
CA ALA A 163 -4.29 -0.64 -19.94
C ALA A 163 -5.30 0.40 -19.42
N THR A 164 -6.49 0.36 -20.02
CA THR A 164 -7.53 1.40 -19.99
C THR A 164 -7.82 1.96 -18.61
N THR A 165 -7.81 3.29 -18.53
CA THR A 165 -8.32 4.11 -17.43
C THR A 165 -9.73 3.65 -17.07
N ARG A 166 -9.86 2.76 -16.08
CA ARG A 166 -11.18 2.50 -15.50
C ARG A 166 -11.49 3.71 -14.62
N ARG A 167 -12.22 4.65 -15.22
CA ARG A 167 -12.85 5.81 -14.58
C ARG A 167 -13.38 5.37 -13.22
N ARG A 168 -12.82 5.90 -12.13
CA ARG A 168 -13.50 5.87 -10.83
C ARG A 168 -14.84 6.57 -11.04
N LEU A 169 -15.93 5.87 -10.75
CA LEU A 169 -17.14 6.56 -10.31
C LEU A 169 -16.70 7.30 -9.05
N ARG A 170 -16.71 8.63 -9.09
CA ARG A 170 -16.61 9.45 -7.89
C ARG A 170 -17.78 9.02 -7.00
N SER A 171 -17.51 8.36 -5.87
CA SER A 171 -18.41 8.52 -4.74
C SER A 171 -18.03 9.87 -4.13
N ASP A 172 -18.72 10.91 -4.58
CA ASP A 172 -18.85 12.07 -3.72
C ASP A 172 -19.56 11.57 -2.44
N ASP A 173 -19.00 11.91 -1.28
CA ASP A 173 -19.64 11.92 0.04
C ASP A 173 -19.66 10.65 0.94
N GLN A 174 -18.50 10.02 1.15
CA GLN A 174 -18.18 9.27 2.39
C GLN A 174 -16.66 9.42 2.66
N PRO A 175 -16.20 9.84 3.85
CA PRO A 175 -14.79 9.75 4.19
C PRO A 175 -14.39 8.27 4.26
N GLY A 176 -13.65 7.79 3.26
CA GLY A 176 -13.00 6.49 3.35
C GLY A 176 -12.12 6.42 4.59
N MET A 177 -11.84 5.22 5.10
CA MET A 177 -11.04 5.07 6.31
C MET A 177 -9.58 5.56 6.14
N PHE A 178 -9.09 5.63 4.90
CA PHE A 178 -7.73 6.07 4.54
C PHE A 178 -7.72 7.11 3.40
N PRO A 179 -8.32 8.30 3.58
CA PRO A 179 -8.70 9.19 2.49
C PRO A 179 -7.46 9.84 1.87
N GLN A 180 -6.45 10.22 2.67
CA GLN A 180 -5.23 10.80 2.13
C GLN A 180 -4.31 9.74 1.54
N THR A 181 -4.26 8.55 2.11
CA THR A 181 -3.58 7.40 1.51
C THR A 181 -4.18 7.09 0.16
N MET A 182 -5.50 7.12 0.00
CA MET A 182 -6.12 6.92 -1.32
C MET A 182 -5.89 8.10 -2.28
N ALA A 183 -5.68 9.32 -1.78
CA ALA A 183 -5.25 10.44 -2.63
C ALA A 183 -3.81 10.23 -3.16
N VAL A 184 -2.92 9.70 -2.31
CA VAL A 184 -1.49 9.47 -2.58
C VAL A 184 -1.24 8.18 -3.38
N PHE A 185 -1.99 7.13 -3.09
CA PHE A 185 -1.73 5.75 -3.52
C PHE A 185 -2.88 5.12 -4.31
N GLY A 186 -4.08 5.71 -4.26
CA GLY A 186 -5.31 5.14 -4.83
C GLY A 186 -5.50 5.27 -6.34
N ASN A 187 -4.55 5.87 -7.03
CA ASN A 187 -4.52 5.83 -8.48
C ASN A 187 -3.10 5.49 -8.91
N ARG A 188 -2.98 4.65 -9.93
CA ARG A 188 -1.70 4.25 -10.52
C ARG A 188 -0.80 5.45 -10.84
N TRP A 189 -1.39 6.58 -11.25
CA TRP A 189 -0.64 7.79 -11.57
C TRP A 189 -0.17 8.55 -10.32
N SER A 190 -0.98 8.61 -9.27
CA SER A 190 -0.52 9.16 -7.98
C SER A 190 0.65 8.33 -7.44
N ALA A 191 0.51 6.99 -7.44
CA ALA A 191 1.58 6.10 -6.99
C ALA A 191 2.84 6.20 -7.85
N ALA A 192 2.70 6.35 -9.17
CA ALA A 192 3.82 6.53 -10.09
C ALA A 192 4.54 7.88 -9.91
N ILE A 193 3.80 8.98 -9.71
CA ILE A 193 4.36 10.30 -9.40
C ILE A 193 5.10 10.25 -8.07
N LEU A 194 4.50 9.64 -7.04
CA LEU A 194 5.14 9.48 -5.74
C LEU A 194 6.43 8.66 -5.84
N GLY A 195 6.39 7.50 -6.51
CA GLY A 195 7.56 6.68 -6.75
C GLY A 195 8.64 7.43 -7.54
N ALA A 196 8.25 8.22 -8.54
CA ALA A 196 9.19 9.04 -9.31
C ALA A 196 9.83 10.14 -8.46
N ALA A 197 9.08 10.74 -7.54
CA ALA A 197 9.59 11.72 -6.58
C ALA A 197 10.60 11.10 -5.61
N PHE A 198 10.32 9.91 -5.06
CA PHE A 198 11.29 9.16 -4.24
C PHE A 198 12.55 8.76 -5.02
N LEU A 199 12.43 8.51 -6.33
CA LEU A 199 13.57 8.29 -7.23
C LEU A 199 14.22 9.61 -7.72
N GLY A 200 13.94 10.74 -7.06
CA GLY A 200 14.60 12.03 -7.29
C GLY A 200 14.04 12.86 -8.45
N THR A 201 12.90 12.50 -9.03
CA THR A 201 12.24 13.30 -10.07
C THR A 201 11.61 14.55 -9.44
N ARG A 202 11.99 15.74 -9.94
CA ARG A 202 11.55 17.02 -9.36
C ARG A 202 10.86 17.96 -10.36
N ARG A 203 11.10 17.80 -11.66
CA ARG A 203 10.56 18.72 -12.68
C ARG A 203 9.35 18.12 -13.38
N PHE A 204 8.40 18.99 -13.75
CA PHE A 204 7.19 18.59 -14.48
C PHE A 204 7.50 17.79 -15.77
N SER A 205 8.44 18.29 -16.58
CA SER A 205 8.85 17.65 -17.84
C SER A 205 9.49 16.27 -17.61
N ASP A 206 10.20 16.09 -16.49
CA ASP A 206 10.79 14.80 -16.14
C ASP A 206 9.70 13.80 -15.71
N PHE A 207 8.68 14.23 -14.96
CA PHE A 207 7.52 13.38 -14.66
C PHE A 207 6.79 12.96 -15.93
N GLN A 208 6.50 13.91 -16.83
CA GLN A 208 5.79 13.62 -18.08
C GLN A 208 6.55 12.63 -18.97
N SER A 209 7.85 12.86 -19.17
CA SER A 209 8.70 12.00 -20.01
C SER A 209 8.87 10.60 -19.41
N ARG A 210 9.18 10.49 -18.11
CA ARG A 210 9.39 9.20 -17.44
C ARG A 210 8.14 8.34 -17.38
N LEU A 211 6.99 8.95 -17.06
CA LEU A 211 5.74 8.23 -16.86
C LEU A 211 4.95 8.03 -18.17
N SER A 212 5.34 8.70 -19.26
CA SER A 212 4.58 8.70 -20.53
C SER A 212 3.09 9.02 -20.32
N ALA A 213 2.80 9.92 -19.38
CA ALA A 213 1.45 10.28 -18.97
C ALA A 213 0.99 11.59 -19.66
N PRO A 214 -0.32 11.79 -19.87
CA PRO A 214 -0.84 13.07 -20.37
C PRO A 214 -0.51 14.23 -19.42
N ALA A 215 -0.04 15.36 -19.97
CA ALA A 215 0.35 16.54 -19.18
C ALA A 215 -0.76 17.06 -18.23
N PRO A 216 -2.03 17.17 -18.64
CA PRO A 216 -3.10 17.63 -17.74
C PRO A 216 -3.27 16.73 -16.51
N LEU A 217 -3.07 15.42 -16.67
CA LEU A 217 -3.16 14.45 -15.58
C LEU A 217 -2.01 14.61 -14.58
N ILE A 218 -0.78 14.79 -15.08
CA ILE A 218 0.38 15.05 -14.22
C ILE A 218 0.17 16.35 -13.44
N ALA A 219 -0.29 17.41 -14.12
CA ALA A 219 -0.55 18.71 -13.48
C ALA A 219 -1.61 18.59 -12.38
N GLU A 220 -2.73 17.92 -12.66
CA GLU A 220 -3.80 17.67 -11.69
C GLU A 220 -3.27 16.91 -10.46
N ARG A 221 -2.50 15.85 -10.66
CA ARG A 221 -1.99 15.03 -9.55
C ARG A 221 -0.91 15.74 -8.73
N LEU A 222 -0.01 16.49 -9.37
CA LEU A 222 0.98 17.31 -8.67
C LEU A 222 0.29 18.40 -7.83
N LYS A 223 -0.75 19.04 -8.37
CA LYS A 223 -1.58 19.99 -7.62
C LYS A 223 -2.18 19.31 -6.38
N VAL A 224 -2.82 18.16 -6.54
CA VAL A 224 -3.37 17.40 -5.40
C VAL A 224 -2.29 17.13 -4.36
N PHE A 225 -1.09 16.69 -4.77
CA PHE A 225 0.01 16.40 -3.84
C PHE A 225 0.51 17.65 -3.09
N CYS A 226 0.51 18.82 -3.75
CA CYS A 226 0.78 20.09 -3.09
C CYS A 226 -0.33 20.48 -2.11
N ASP A 227 -1.60 20.34 -2.52
CA ASP A 227 -2.76 20.70 -1.71
C ASP A 227 -2.83 19.88 -0.41
N ILE A 228 -2.46 18.59 -0.44
CA ILE A 228 -2.41 17.73 0.76
C ILE A 228 -1.05 17.75 1.49
N GLY A 229 -0.10 18.55 1.01
CA GLY A 229 1.21 18.77 1.63
C GLY A 229 2.19 17.61 1.49
N ILE A 230 2.06 16.74 0.48
CA ILE A 230 3.02 15.66 0.16
C ILE A 230 4.22 16.21 -0.61
N LEU A 231 3.95 17.11 -1.56
CA LEU A 231 4.95 17.85 -2.31
C LEU A 231 4.84 19.33 -1.98
N GLN A 232 5.94 20.05 -2.16
CA GLN A 232 5.96 21.51 -2.18
C GLN A 232 6.51 21.97 -3.51
N ALA A 233 5.78 22.87 -4.17
CA ALA A 233 6.26 23.57 -5.35
C ALA A 233 7.24 24.68 -4.92
N ALA A 234 8.42 24.69 -5.53
CA ALA A 234 9.43 25.72 -5.34
C ALA A 234 9.85 26.29 -6.70
N ALA A 235 10.10 27.60 -6.76
CA ALA A 235 10.66 28.21 -7.97
C ALA A 235 12.09 27.73 -8.18
N HIS A 236 12.46 27.43 -9.42
CA HIS A 236 13.80 26.97 -9.75
C HIS A 236 14.82 28.11 -9.59
N PRO A 237 15.97 27.89 -8.91
CA PRO A 237 16.92 28.95 -8.55
C PRO A 237 17.46 29.78 -9.72
N LYS A 238 17.56 29.19 -10.91
CA LYS A 238 18.08 29.85 -12.12
C LYS A 238 16.99 30.28 -13.13
N ARG A 239 15.74 29.87 -12.91
CA ARG A 239 14.60 30.11 -13.82
C ARG A 239 13.32 30.20 -13.01
N SER A 240 12.93 31.40 -12.62
CA SER A 240 11.77 31.63 -11.76
C SER A 240 10.44 31.21 -12.39
N ASP A 241 10.40 31.03 -13.71
CA ASP A 241 9.26 30.49 -14.46
C ASP A 241 9.12 28.96 -14.34
N TRP A 242 10.13 28.27 -13.80
CA TRP A 242 10.13 26.82 -13.67
C TRP A 242 9.81 26.42 -12.23
N SER A 243 8.86 25.50 -12.07
CA SER A 243 8.54 24.91 -10.77
C SER A 243 9.23 23.56 -10.62
N GLU A 244 9.92 23.39 -9.49
CA GLU A 244 10.34 22.09 -8.97
C GLU A 244 9.39 21.62 -7.88
N TYR A 245 9.22 20.31 -7.76
CA TYR A 245 8.39 19.66 -6.77
C TYR A 245 9.27 18.82 -5.84
N HIS A 246 9.27 19.17 -4.56
CA HIS A 246 10.09 18.53 -3.54
C HIS A 246 9.20 17.80 -2.53
N LEU A 247 9.62 16.62 -2.09
CA LEU A 247 8.94 15.91 -0.99
C LEU A 247 9.06 16.74 0.30
N THR A 248 7.93 16.97 0.95
CA THR A 248 7.86 17.59 2.28
C THR A 248 8.22 16.57 3.36
N PRO A 249 8.37 16.97 4.65
CA PRO A 249 8.45 16.02 5.75
C PRO A 249 7.30 15.01 5.78
N LYS A 250 6.06 15.46 5.50
CA LYS A 250 4.88 14.61 5.40
C LYS A 250 4.98 13.60 4.25
N GLY A 251 5.48 14.04 3.09
CA GLY A 251 5.73 13.18 1.93
C GLY A 251 6.81 12.14 2.20
N LEU A 252 7.92 12.53 2.82
CA LEU A 252 9.00 11.61 3.22
C LEU A 252 8.52 10.58 4.26
N ALA A 253 7.69 10.99 5.21
CA ALA A 253 7.12 10.11 6.22
C ALA A 253 6.17 9.04 5.65
N PHE A 254 5.71 9.17 4.39
CA PHE A 254 4.93 8.12 3.71
C PHE A 254 5.80 6.94 3.25
N TYR A 255 7.13 7.08 3.30
CA TYR A 255 8.05 6.06 2.79
C TYR A 255 7.87 4.65 3.40
N PRO A 256 7.57 4.45 4.70
CA PRO A 256 7.28 3.12 5.24
C PRO A 256 6.14 2.39 4.52
N VAL A 257 5.11 3.10 4.04
CA VAL A 257 4.04 2.52 3.22
C VAL A 257 4.59 2.01 1.89
N VAL A 258 5.42 2.82 1.23
CA VAL A 258 6.07 2.46 -0.05
C VAL A 258 7.03 1.28 0.14
N ALA A 259 7.89 1.34 1.15
CA ALA A 259 8.89 0.32 1.43
C ALA A 259 8.23 -1.04 1.74
N THR A 260 7.24 -1.07 2.63
CA THR A 260 6.53 -2.31 2.99
C THR A 260 5.71 -2.87 1.83
N ALA A 261 5.10 -2.01 1.00
CA ALA A 261 4.38 -2.45 -0.19
C ALA A 261 5.33 -3.10 -1.22
N ILE A 262 6.47 -2.47 -1.50
CA ILE A 262 7.49 -3.03 -2.41
C ILE A 262 8.07 -4.32 -1.85
N GLY A 263 8.39 -4.36 -0.55
CA GLY A 263 8.88 -5.56 0.13
C GLY A 263 7.88 -6.71 0.02
N TRP A 264 6.60 -6.45 0.28
CA TRP A 264 5.53 -7.43 0.06
C TRP A 264 5.52 -7.91 -1.40
N ALA A 265 5.52 -7.00 -2.37
CA ALA A 265 5.47 -7.34 -3.79
C ALA A 265 6.61 -8.26 -4.23
N HIS A 266 7.85 -7.98 -3.80
CA HIS A 266 9.02 -8.80 -4.12
C HIS A 266 8.99 -10.18 -3.44
N THR A 267 8.42 -10.28 -2.23
CA THR A 267 8.29 -11.58 -1.55
C THR A 267 7.11 -12.41 -2.03
N THR A 268 6.13 -11.78 -2.68
CA THR A 268 4.90 -12.43 -3.14
C THR A 268 5.01 -12.82 -4.60
N TYR A 269 5.35 -11.89 -5.49
CA TYR A 269 5.40 -12.16 -6.93
C TYR A 269 6.78 -12.61 -7.36
N HIS A 270 6.84 -13.69 -8.15
CA HIS A 270 8.10 -14.30 -8.60
C HIS A 270 8.12 -14.43 -10.13
N GLY A 271 9.30 -14.26 -10.70
CA GLY A 271 9.56 -14.42 -12.14
C GLY A 271 11.05 -14.43 -12.41
N ASP A 272 11.44 -15.02 -13.55
CA ASP A 272 12.84 -15.32 -13.87
C ASP A 272 13.67 -14.08 -14.21
N GLU A 273 13.03 -12.94 -14.46
CA GLU A 273 13.69 -11.66 -14.80
C GLU A 273 14.24 -10.92 -13.56
N GLY A 274 14.05 -11.45 -12.35
CA GLY A 274 14.52 -10.82 -11.12
C GLY A 274 13.67 -9.61 -10.66
N PRO A 275 14.14 -8.83 -9.67
CA PRO A 275 13.33 -7.83 -8.99
C PRO A 275 13.06 -6.60 -9.86
N ALA A 276 11.91 -5.96 -9.62
CA ALA A 276 11.54 -4.73 -10.32
C ALA A 276 12.37 -3.55 -9.83
N LEU A 277 12.67 -3.50 -8.53
CA LEU A 277 13.49 -2.46 -7.92
C LEU A 277 14.57 -3.12 -7.06
N VAL A 278 15.81 -2.64 -7.14
CA VAL A 278 16.86 -3.01 -6.20
C VAL A 278 17.02 -1.86 -5.23
N GLN A 279 16.82 -2.13 -3.95
CA GLN A 279 16.98 -1.18 -2.87
C GLN A 279 18.20 -1.58 -2.05
N THR A 280 19.13 -0.66 -1.84
CA THR A 280 20.32 -0.88 -1.02
C THR A 280 20.28 0.07 0.16
N HIS A 281 20.44 -0.46 1.37
CA HIS A 281 20.53 0.38 2.55
C HIS A 281 21.93 0.99 2.62
N ARG A 282 22.02 2.33 2.53
CA ARG A 282 23.29 3.06 2.42
C ARG A 282 24.25 2.77 3.56
N ARG A 283 23.72 2.60 4.79
CA ARG A 283 24.55 2.39 5.98
C ARG A 283 25.25 1.03 6.02
N CYS A 284 24.57 -0.06 5.64
CA CYS A 284 25.16 -1.41 5.68
C CYS A 284 25.59 -1.95 4.32
N GLY A 285 25.22 -1.30 3.22
CA GLY A 285 25.53 -1.72 1.85
C GLY A 285 24.77 -2.96 1.36
N ALA A 286 23.94 -3.58 2.21
CA ALA A 286 23.15 -4.75 1.85
C ALA A 286 21.84 -4.40 1.15
N GLU A 287 21.24 -5.39 0.48
CA GLU A 287 19.89 -5.27 -0.05
C GLU A 287 18.90 -4.97 1.09
N PHE A 288 18.11 -3.93 0.90
CA PHE A 288 17.17 -3.45 1.89
C PHE A 288 15.89 -4.28 1.87
N SER A 289 15.62 -4.95 2.99
CA SER A 289 14.32 -5.56 3.29
C SER A 289 13.67 -4.80 4.44
N PRO A 290 12.42 -4.32 4.28
CA PRO A 290 11.74 -3.55 5.32
C PRO A 290 11.34 -4.45 6.50
N LEU A 291 11.69 -4.02 7.71
CA LEU A 291 11.25 -4.62 8.96
C LEU A 291 10.55 -3.56 9.80
N LEU A 292 9.33 -3.85 10.26
CA LEU A 292 8.66 -3.00 11.26
C LEU A 292 8.95 -3.54 12.65
N VAL A 293 9.44 -2.68 13.53
CA VAL A 293 9.68 -2.99 14.95
C VAL A 293 8.89 -2.05 15.86
N CYS A 294 8.63 -2.51 17.08
CA CYS A 294 8.03 -1.68 18.13
C CYS A 294 9.02 -0.59 18.55
N ASP A 295 8.60 0.67 18.62
CA ASP A 295 9.43 1.77 19.12
C ASP A 295 9.73 1.66 20.63
N GLN A 296 8.86 0.96 21.39
CA GLN A 296 9.03 0.75 22.83
C GLN A 296 10.03 -0.36 23.18
N CYS A 297 9.93 -1.53 22.54
CA CYS A 297 10.73 -2.71 22.91
C CYS A 297 11.64 -3.25 21.81
N ARG A 298 11.64 -2.64 20.62
CA ARG A 298 12.46 -3.00 19.44
C ARG A 298 12.24 -4.40 18.86
N LYS A 299 11.31 -5.19 19.39
CA LYS A 299 10.95 -6.49 18.81
C LYS A 299 10.22 -6.32 17.47
N PRO A 300 10.38 -7.26 16.52
CA PRO A 300 9.60 -7.31 15.29
C PRO A 300 8.10 -7.29 15.56
N LEU A 301 7.39 -6.42 14.87
CA LEU A 301 5.94 -6.42 14.89
C LEU A 301 5.45 -7.52 13.95
N THR A 302 4.42 -8.25 14.37
CA THR A 302 3.68 -9.20 13.51
C THR A 302 2.19 -8.94 13.70
N GLY A 303 1.35 -9.25 12.70
CA GLY A 303 -0.10 -8.97 12.79
C GLY A 303 -0.76 -9.59 14.03
N THR A 304 -0.31 -10.77 14.45
CA THR A 304 -0.81 -11.46 15.65
C THR A 304 -0.33 -10.84 16.96
N ALA A 305 0.82 -10.17 16.96
CA ALA A 305 1.38 -9.49 18.12
C ALA A 305 0.80 -8.09 18.35
N VAL A 306 -0.10 -7.62 17.47
CA VAL A 306 -0.74 -6.30 17.60
C VAL A 306 -2.17 -6.46 18.13
N GLU A 307 -2.51 -5.62 19.09
CA GLU A 307 -3.86 -5.42 19.59
C GLU A 307 -4.37 -4.05 19.16
N ILE A 308 -5.58 -4.02 18.61
CA ILE A 308 -6.26 -2.78 18.21
C ILE A 308 -7.07 -2.29 19.40
N VAL A 309 -6.76 -1.10 19.87
CA VAL A 309 -7.40 -0.46 21.02
C VAL A 309 -8.29 0.66 20.50
N PRO A 310 -9.58 0.73 20.90
CA PRO A 310 -10.46 1.83 20.50
C PRO A 310 -9.86 3.21 20.85
N PRO A 311 -10.15 4.26 20.06
CA PRO A 311 -9.68 5.60 20.38
C PRO A 311 -10.19 6.04 21.76
N ARG A 312 -9.38 6.83 22.48
CA ARG A 312 -9.71 7.33 23.82
C ARG A 312 -10.89 8.31 23.72
N GLY A 313 -12.11 7.77 23.84
CA GLY A 313 -13.36 8.52 23.69
C GLY A 313 -14.60 7.60 23.68
N GLU A 314 -14.45 6.35 23.24
CA GLU A 314 -15.49 5.33 23.38
C GLU A 314 -15.30 4.56 24.69
N ALA A 315 -15.94 5.04 25.76
CA ALA A 315 -16.20 4.19 26.92
C ALA A 315 -17.02 2.99 26.42
N VAL A 316 -16.36 1.83 26.34
CA VAL A 316 -17.01 0.54 26.09
C VAL A 316 -18.12 0.38 27.12
N ALA A 317 -19.37 0.54 26.67
CA ALA A 317 -20.52 0.07 27.43
C ALA A 317 -20.30 -1.42 27.65
N ARG A 318 -19.88 -1.77 28.86
CA ARG A 318 -19.72 -3.15 29.30
C ARG A 318 -21.07 -3.83 29.11
N ARG A 319 -21.13 -4.76 28.16
CA ARG A 319 -22.27 -5.69 28.02
C ARG A 319 -22.26 -6.58 29.26
N GLY A 320 -23.16 -6.28 30.20
CA GLY A 320 -23.67 -7.24 31.18
C GLY A 320 -24.73 -8.13 30.53
#